data_AF-A0A2N7LA79-F1
#
_entry.id   AF-A0A2N7LA79-F1
#
_cell.length_a   1.000
_cell.length_b   1.000
_cell.length_c   1.000
_cell.angle_alpha   90.00
_cell.angle_beta   90.00
_cell.angle_gamma   90.00
#
_symmetry.space_group_name_H-M   'P 1'
#
loop_
_entity.id
_entity.type
_entity.pdbx_description
1 polymer ?
#
loop_
_entity_poly.entity_id
_entity_poly.type
_entity_poly.pdbx_seq_one_letter_code
_entity_poly.pdbx_strand_id
1 'polypeptide(L)'
;MVGEVKIAFAKKILTDEIVCIDDVEQGLKCDCICLSCGTQVVARHGKVNAHCFAHITDNDLKTQVLCSYSPETSLALLIRQELVKLNSIDVFDYEEAFEYTLKVNTWELDVQSEYGTVDIIGTTDMGHRIGIYVPFPGSEKIPLVDRDFHLQRWIRVKNSPLLDCQSTEDIANMLRQHATLYRELQLPPSENHLGSNSALTLEHDDGYTPPSPKITPEVNLSNSEEDSTLRQSCECQLCFQYYVPMSKKICRHCVSKHVGKEFKNIRELYKAFDQGWQPKPTA
;
A
#
# COMPACT_ATOMS: atom_id res chain seq x y z
N MET A 1 5.60 11.91 -23.77
CA MET A 1 4.13 11.83 -23.57
C MET A 1 3.91 10.88 -22.41
N VAL A 2 3.49 11.39 -21.26
CA VAL A 2 3.16 10.56 -20.09
C VAL A 2 1.98 9.69 -20.52
N GLY A 3 2.13 8.36 -20.47
CA GLY A 3 1.01 7.46 -20.71
C GLY A 3 -0.12 7.82 -19.75
N GLU A 4 -1.25 8.22 -20.30
CA GLU A 4 -2.40 8.68 -19.52
C GLU A 4 -2.85 7.51 -18.63
N VAL A 5 -2.70 7.64 -17.31
CA VAL A 5 -3.13 6.63 -16.35
C VAL A 5 -4.64 6.47 -16.50
N LYS A 6 -5.08 5.25 -16.85
CA LYS A 6 -6.48 4.95 -17.06
C LYS A 6 -7.21 4.84 -15.73
N ILE A 7 -8.35 5.52 -15.63
CA ILE A 7 -9.23 5.45 -14.46
C ILE A 7 -10.11 4.21 -14.62
N ALA A 8 -9.95 3.22 -13.75
CA ALA A 8 -10.70 1.94 -13.82
C ALA A 8 -11.93 1.94 -12.92
N PHE A 9 -11.90 2.71 -11.83
CA PHE A 9 -12.96 2.78 -10.83
C PHE A 9 -13.44 4.21 -10.64
N ALA A 10 -14.74 4.37 -10.41
CA ALA A 10 -15.37 5.65 -10.15
C ALA A 10 -16.50 5.46 -9.13
N LYS A 11 -16.98 6.55 -8.53
CA LYS A 11 -18.10 6.51 -7.58
C LYS A 11 -19.39 6.94 -8.26
N LYS A 12 -20.46 6.15 -8.14
CA LYS A 12 -21.79 6.54 -8.59
C LYS A 12 -22.35 7.67 -7.72
N ILE A 13 -22.90 8.70 -8.37
CA ILE A 13 -23.40 9.89 -7.68
C ILE A 13 -24.59 9.56 -6.77
N LEU A 14 -25.51 8.71 -7.22
CA LEU A 14 -26.76 8.45 -6.51
C LEU A 14 -26.63 7.47 -5.35
N THR A 15 -25.71 6.51 -5.45
CA THR A 15 -25.57 5.41 -4.48
C THR A 15 -24.32 5.55 -3.61
N ASP A 16 -23.41 6.47 -3.95
CA ASP A 16 -22.05 6.55 -3.39
C ASP A 16 -21.22 5.26 -3.54
N GLU A 17 -21.69 4.31 -4.37
CA GLU A 17 -21.01 3.05 -4.61
C GLU A 17 -19.85 3.22 -5.58
N ILE A 18 -18.70 2.66 -5.23
CA ILE A 18 -17.54 2.52 -6.11
C ILE A 18 -17.78 1.36 -7.07
N VAL A 19 -17.70 1.64 -8.36
CA VAL A 19 -18.01 0.72 -9.45
C VAL A 19 -16.84 0.60 -10.42
N CYS A 20 -16.73 -0.54 -11.10
CA CYS A 20 -15.79 -0.73 -12.19
C CYS A 20 -16.35 -0.15 -13.50
N ILE A 21 -15.45 0.19 -14.43
CA ILE A 21 -15.82 0.66 -15.76
C ILE A 21 -16.71 -0.33 -16.52
N ASP A 22 -16.57 -1.63 -16.28
CA ASP A 22 -17.35 -2.66 -16.96
C ASP A 22 -18.78 -2.79 -16.41
N ASP A 23 -19.05 -2.25 -15.21
CA ASP A 23 -20.34 -2.36 -14.52
C ASP A 23 -21.27 -1.15 -14.77
N VAL A 24 -20.87 -0.22 -15.63
CA VAL A 24 -21.60 1.02 -15.89
C VAL A 24 -21.99 1.19 -17.35
N GLU A 25 -22.99 2.03 -17.60
CA GLU A 25 -23.36 2.41 -18.96
C GLU A 25 -22.28 3.27 -19.63
N GLN A 26 -22.17 3.16 -20.95
CA GLN A 26 -21.25 3.97 -21.73
C GLN A 26 -21.63 5.45 -21.71
N GLY A 27 -20.61 6.32 -21.71
CA GLY A 27 -20.78 7.76 -21.85
C GLY A 27 -21.11 8.43 -20.52
N LEU A 28 -21.85 9.54 -20.59
CA LEU A 28 -22.26 10.32 -19.42
C LEU A 28 -23.34 9.62 -18.59
N LYS A 29 -24.01 8.60 -19.16
CA LYS A 29 -25.03 7.80 -18.48
C LYS A 29 -24.48 6.94 -17.35
N CYS A 30 -23.15 6.84 -17.19
CA CYS A 30 -22.58 6.18 -16.04
C CYS A 30 -22.90 6.92 -14.72
N ASP A 31 -23.18 8.23 -14.79
CA ASP A 31 -23.47 9.08 -13.62
C ASP A 31 -22.45 8.90 -12.49
N CYS A 32 -21.17 8.89 -12.88
CA CYS A 32 -20.04 8.66 -11.98
C CYS A 32 -19.17 9.90 -11.80
N ILE A 33 -18.48 9.95 -10.66
CA ILE A 33 -17.45 10.93 -10.33
C ILE A 33 -16.11 10.24 -10.05
N CYS A 34 -15.02 10.94 -10.34
CA CYS A 34 -13.67 10.50 -10.06
C CYS A 34 -13.42 10.38 -8.56
N LEU A 35 -12.84 9.26 -8.12
CA LEU A 35 -12.51 9.01 -6.70
C LEU A 35 -11.44 9.98 -6.15
N SER A 36 -10.59 10.55 -7.02
CA SER A 36 -9.49 11.42 -6.59
C SER A 36 -9.87 12.89 -6.52
N CYS A 37 -10.60 13.42 -7.50
CA CYS A 37 -10.94 14.85 -7.55
C CYS A 37 -12.43 15.16 -7.38
N GLY A 38 -13.30 14.15 -7.36
CA GLY A 38 -14.74 14.32 -7.19
C GLY A 38 -15.47 14.92 -8.39
N THR A 39 -14.80 15.17 -9.53
CA THR A 39 -15.48 15.69 -10.73
C THR A 39 -16.09 14.58 -11.57
N GLN A 40 -17.11 14.95 -12.37
CA GLN A 40 -17.82 14.01 -13.23
C GLN A 40 -16.88 13.40 -14.27
N VAL A 41 -17.05 12.09 -14.50
CA VAL A 41 -16.31 11.33 -15.49
C VAL A 41 -17.25 10.75 -16.54
N VAL A 42 -16.70 10.44 -17.71
CA VAL A 42 -17.38 9.74 -18.81
C VAL A 42 -16.84 8.32 -18.93
N ALA A 43 -17.73 7.33 -19.03
CA ALA A 43 -17.34 5.95 -19.27
C ALA A 43 -16.99 5.73 -20.76
N ARG A 44 -15.80 5.21 -21.05
CA ARG A 44 -15.33 4.89 -22.41
C ARG A 44 -15.11 3.40 -22.55
N HIS A 45 -16.06 2.71 -23.17
CA HIS A 45 -15.90 1.34 -23.64
C HIS A 45 -15.30 1.33 -25.04
N GLY A 46 -13.97 1.20 -25.11
CA GLY A 46 -13.25 1.15 -26.38
C GLY A 46 -13.38 -0.22 -27.03
N LYS A 47 -13.61 -0.26 -28.35
CA LYS A 47 -13.54 -1.51 -29.14
C LYS A 47 -12.11 -2.02 -29.34
N VAL A 48 -11.13 -1.13 -29.22
CA VAL A 48 -9.69 -1.38 -29.43
C VAL A 48 -8.87 -1.02 -28.20
N ASN A 49 -9.23 0.07 -27.52
CA ASN A 49 -8.58 0.50 -26.28
C ASN A 49 -9.27 -0.10 -25.07
N ALA A 50 -8.50 -0.50 -24.06
CA ALA A 50 -9.06 -0.95 -22.78
C ALA A 50 -10.02 0.09 -22.19
N HIS A 51 -11.13 -0.41 -21.64
CA HIS A 51 -12.19 0.38 -21.05
C HIS A 51 -11.62 1.29 -19.94
N CYS A 52 -12.06 2.54 -19.89
CA CYS A 52 -11.70 3.45 -18.82
C CYS A 52 -12.75 4.54 -18.61
N PHE A 53 -12.73 5.13 -17.42
CA PHE A 53 -13.30 6.44 -17.18
C PHE A 53 -12.33 7.52 -17.65
N ALA A 54 -12.89 8.66 -18.05
CA ALA A 54 -12.11 9.84 -18.41
C ALA A 54 -12.76 11.11 -17.85
N HIS A 55 -11.95 12.11 -17.52
CA HIS A 55 -12.48 13.44 -17.20
C HIS A 55 -13.12 14.07 -18.43
N ILE A 56 -14.18 14.84 -18.20
CA ILE A 56 -14.81 15.65 -19.23
C ILE A 56 -13.90 16.86 -19.52
N THR A 57 -13.53 17.01 -20.78
CA THR A 57 -12.67 18.11 -21.27
C THR A 57 -13.44 19.16 -22.07
N ASP A 58 -14.75 18.98 -22.26
CA ASP A 58 -15.61 19.89 -23.01
C ASP A 58 -15.87 21.19 -22.22
N ASN A 59 -15.94 22.32 -22.93
CA ASN A 59 -15.80 23.69 -22.39
C ASN A 59 -16.80 24.05 -21.29
N ASP A 60 -18.00 23.47 -21.28
CA ASP A 60 -19.07 23.81 -20.32
C ASP A 60 -19.02 23.00 -19.01
N LEU A 61 -18.29 21.87 -18.98
CA LEU A 61 -18.19 20.94 -17.83
C LEU A 61 -16.74 20.50 -17.58
N LYS A 62 -15.79 21.42 -17.74
CA LYS A 62 -14.38 21.11 -17.49
C LYS A 62 -14.14 20.79 -16.02
N THR A 63 -13.42 19.69 -15.80
CA THR A 63 -12.72 19.46 -14.54
C THR A 63 -11.70 20.59 -14.36
N GLN A 64 -12.03 21.59 -13.52
CA GLN A 64 -11.19 22.78 -13.32
C GLN A 64 -9.91 22.47 -12.52
N VAL A 65 -9.90 21.34 -11.82
CA VAL A 65 -8.79 20.91 -10.96
C VAL A 65 -7.91 19.94 -11.74
N LEU A 66 -6.59 20.20 -11.77
CA LEU A 66 -5.62 19.21 -12.24
C LEU A 66 -5.75 17.95 -11.39
N CYS A 67 -6.28 16.87 -11.97
CA CYS A 67 -6.53 15.64 -11.25
C CYS A 67 -5.24 14.83 -11.11
N SER A 68 -4.79 14.65 -9.88
CA SER A 68 -3.69 13.73 -9.51
C SER A 68 -4.22 12.33 -9.25
N TYR A 69 -4.94 11.76 -10.22
CA TYR A 69 -5.52 10.42 -10.08
C TYR A 69 -4.46 9.39 -9.68
N SER A 70 -4.80 8.54 -8.71
CA SER A 70 -3.98 7.40 -8.30
C SER A 70 -4.79 6.10 -8.33
N PRO A 71 -4.32 5.08 -9.08
CA PRO A 71 -4.86 3.73 -9.02
C PRO A 71 -4.86 3.16 -7.60
N GLU A 72 -3.82 3.42 -6.83
CA GLU A 72 -3.67 2.93 -5.46
C GLU A 72 -4.72 3.54 -4.52
N THR A 73 -4.99 4.84 -4.62
CA THR A 73 -6.08 5.47 -3.84
C THR A 73 -7.44 4.89 -4.22
N SER A 74 -7.68 4.69 -5.52
CA SER A 74 -8.95 4.14 -6.00
C SER A 74 -9.15 2.71 -5.51
N LEU A 75 -8.09 1.91 -5.55
CA LEU A 75 -8.08 0.54 -5.05
C LEU A 75 -8.26 0.51 -3.53
N ALA A 76 -7.58 1.38 -2.77
CA ALA A 76 -7.74 1.45 -1.32
C ALA A 76 -9.19 1.76 -0.92
N LEU A 77 -9.86 2.69 -1.61
CA LEU A 77 -11.26 3.01 -1.38
C LEU A 77 -12.18 1.82 -1.72
N LEU A 78 -11.90 1.11 -2.81
CA LEU A 78 -12.68 -0.07 -3.20
C LEU A 78 -12.49 -1.24 -2.22
N ILE A 79 -11.26 -1.49 -1.75
CA ILE A 79 -10.99 -2.47 -0.69
C ILE A 79 -11.85 -2.17 0.53
N ARG A 80 -11.90 -0.91 0.97
CA ARG A 80 -12.69 -0.50 2.14
C ARG A 80 -14.19 -0.76 1.92
N GLN A 81 -14.70 -0.51 0.72
CA GLN A 81 -16.10 -0.80 0.37
C GLN A 81 -16.40 -2.31 0.40
N GLU A 82 -15.53 -3.13 -0.20
CA GLU A 82 -15.80 -4.56 -0.34
C GLU A 82 -15.52 -5.33 0.96
N LEU A 83 -14.50 -4.94 1.72
CA LEU A 83 -14.07 -5.64 2.93
C LEU A 83 -15.17 -5.63 4.00
N VAL A 84 -15.90 -4.53 4.17
CA VAL A 84 -16.98 -4.44 5.17
C VAL A 84 -18.22 -5.27 4.82
N LYS A 85 -18.30 -5.81 3.59
CA LYS A 85 -19.36 -6.74 3.18
C LYS A 85 -19.03 -8.19 3.57
N LEU A 86 -17.81 -8.46 4.00
CA LEU A 86 -17.34 -9.81 4.29
C LEU A 86 -17.75 -10.23 5.70
N ASN A 87 -18.09 -11.51 5.86
CA ASN A 87 -18.32 -12.14 7.17
C ASN A 87 -17.12 -12.98 7.63
N SER A 88 -16.13 -13.16 6.77
CA SER A 88 -14.88 -13.81 7.08
C SER A 88 -13.77 -13.37 6.13
N ILE A 89 -12.53 -13.46 6.60
CA ILE A 89 -11.32 -13.30 5.79
C ILE A 89 -10.37 -14.46 6.08
N ASP A 90 -9.69 -14.95 5.05
CA ASP A 90 -8.59 -15.89 5.20
C ASP A 90 -7.29 -15.13 5.40
N VAL A 91 -6.47 -15.54 6.37
CA VAL A 91 -5.23 -14.87 6.73
C VAL A 91 -4.10 -15.88 6.76
N PHE A 92 -2.97 -15.52 6.14
CA PHE A 92 -1.73 -16.29 6.21
C PHE A 92 -0.84 -15.77 7.35
N ASP A 93 -0.61 -16.59 8.37
CA ASP A 93 0.43 -16.38 9.37
C ASP A 93 1.78 -16.80 8.78
N TYR A 94 2.70 -15.85 8.65
CA TYR A 94 4.04 -16.13 8.13
C TYR A 94 5.00 -16.70 9.18
N GLU A 95 4.76 -16.44 10.46
CA GLU A 95 5.61 -16.94 11.53
C GLU A 95 5.35 -18.43 11.75
N GLU A 96 4.07 -18.79 11.77
CA GLU A 96 3.64 -20.18 11.91
C GLU A 96 3.51 -20.91 10.57
N ALA A 97 3.64 -20.18 9.45
CA ALA A 97 3.47 -20.67 8.08
C ALA A 97 2.14 -21.43 7.89
N PHE A 98 1.05 -20.85 8.39
CA PHE A 98 -0.27 -21.47 8.43
C PHE A 98 -1.38 -20.51 7.97
N GLU A 99 -2.44 -21.07 7.38
CA GLU A 99 -3.62 -20.33 6.92
C GLU A 99 -4.80 -20.54 7.86
N TYR A 100 -5.44 -19.46 8.28
CA TYR A 100 -6.61 -19.52 9.15
C TYR A 100 -7.69 -18.54 8.72
N THR A 101 -8.94 -18.89 8.98
CA THR A 101 -10.09 -18.04 8.67
C THR A 101 -10.54 -17.29 9.92
N LEU A 102 -10.61 -15.96 9.84
CA LEU A 102 -11.23 -15.11 10.84
C LEU A 102 -12.69 -14.89 10.47
N LYS A 103 -13.62 -15.30 11.33
CA LYS A 103 -15.03 -14.91 11.21
C LYS A 103 -15.21 -13.53 11.82
N VAL A 104 -15.77 -12.60 11.07
CA VAL A 104 -15.93 -11.20 11.48
C VAL A 104 -17.41 -10.85 11.48
N ASN A 105 -17.89 -10.38 12.63
CA ASN A 105 -19.30 -10.06 12.84
C ASN A 105 -19.62 -8.60 12.54
N THR A 106 -18.70 -7.69 12.88
CA THR A 106 -18.89 -6.25 12.72
C THR A 106 -17.63 -5.58 12.22
N TRP A 107 -17.82 -4.50 11.47
CA TRP A 107 -16.76 -3.66 10.93
C TRP A 107 -16.99 -2.21 11.34
N GLU A 108 -15.91 -1.52 11.70
CA GLU A 108 -15.87 -0.08 11.97
C GLU A 108 -14.84 0.55 11.03
N LEU A 109 -15.22 1.61 10.30
CA LEU A 109 -14.35 2.31 9.36
C LEU A 109 -13.81 3.61 9.96
N ASP A 110 -12.60 4.01 9.57
CA ASP A 110 -11.97 5.28 9.94
C ASP A 110 -11.99 5.54 11.44
N VAL A 111 -11.65 4.52 12.22
CA VAL A 111 -11.68 4.62 13.68
C VAL A 111 -10.52 5.50 14.13
N GLN A 112 -10.85 6.60 14.81
CA GLN A 112 -9.88 7.58 15.29
C GLN A 112 -9.76 7.53 16.81
N SER A 113 -8.55 7.75 17.32
CA SER A 113 -8.28 8.04 18.72
C SER A 113 -7.29 9.21 18.83
N GLU A 114 -6.95 9.57 20.06
CA GLU A 114 -5.98 10.63 20.34
C GLU A 114 -4.56 10.29 19.83
N TYR A 115 -4.24 9.01 19.66
CA TYR A 115 -2.91 8.56 19.22
C TYR A 115 -2.85 8.21 17.72
N GLY A 116 -3.98 8.07 17.03
CA GLY A 116 -3.97 7.84 15.59
C GLY A 116 -5.27 7.35 14.98
N THR A 117 -5.16 6.82 13.76
CA THR A 117 -6.28 6.37 12.94
C THR A 117 -6.05 4.93 12.49
N VAL A 118 -7.04 4.07 12.66
CA VAL A 118 -7.10 2.73 12.07
C VAL A 118 -8.09 2.76 10.91
N ASP A 119 -7.67 2.25 9.75
CA ASP A 119 -8.53 2.32 8.55
C ASP A 119 -9.82 1.52 8.76
N ILE A 120 -9.69 0.29 9.30
CA ILE A 120 -10.82 -0.61 9.56
C ILE A 120 -10.55 -1.40 10.84
N ILE A 121 -11.54 -1.52 11.72
CA ILE A 121 -11.54 -2.47 12.84
C ILE A 121 -12.61 -3.52 12.59
N GLY A 122 -12.22 -4.80 12.61
CA GLY A 122 -13.15 -5.93 12.62
C GLY A 122 -13.31 -6.48 14.04
N THR A 123 -14.52 -6.88 14.44
CA THR A 123 -14.74 -7.67 15.66
C THR A 123 -15.15 -9.08 15.30
N THR A 124 -14.38 -10.07 15.76
CA THR A 124 -14.61 -11.49 15.47
C THR A 124 -15.76 -12.07 16.28
N ASP A 125 -16.19 -13.28 15.93
CA ASP A 125 -17.17 -14.06 16.71
C ASP A 125 -16.69 -14.42 18.12
N MET A 126 -15.37 -14.47 18.33
CA MET A 126 -14.75 -14.62 19.65
C MET A 126 -14.65 -13.29 20.43
N GLY A 127 -15.09 -12.17 19.86
CA GLY A 127 -14.96 -10.85 20.47
C GLY A 127 -13.58 -10.22 20.36
N HIS A 128 -12.68 -10.79 19.56
CA HIS A 128 -11.37 -10.17 19.28
C HIS A 128 -11.54 -9.02 18.29
N ARG A 129 -10.90 -7.90 18.56
CA ARG A 129 -10.75 -6.77 17.66
C ARG A 129 -9.48 -6.92 16.83
N ILE A 130 -9.62 -6.82 15.52
CA ILE A 130 -8.52 -6.87 14.56
C ILE A 130 -8.43 -5.53 13.84
N GLY A 131 -7.24 -4.93 13.79
CA GLY A 131 -6.98 -3.73 13.01
C GLY A 131 -6.54 -4.10 11.61
N ILE A 132 -7.18 -3.56 10.59
CA ILE A 132 -6.80 -3.75 9.19
C ILE A 132 -6.29 -2.42 8.61
N TYR A 133 -5.06 -2.45 8.11
CA TYR A 133 -4.44 -1.34 7.40
C TYR A 133 -4.57 -1.54 5.89
N VAL A 134 -5.14 -0.53 5.22
CA VAL A 134 -5.26 -0.47 3.76
C VAL A 134 -4.32 0.62 3.26
N PRO A 135 -3.20 0.26 2.62
CA PRO A 135 -2.17 1.24 2.27
C PRO A 135 -2.68 2.21 1.20
N PHE A 136 -2.59 3.51 1.50
CA PHE A 136 -2.75 4.59 0.53
C PHE A 136 -1.37 4.99 -0.03
N PRO A 137 -1.31 5.50 -1.27
CA PRO A 137 -0.07 6.05 -1.81
C PRO A 137 0.43 7.20 -0.93
N GLY A 138 1.69 7.12 -0.51
CA GLY A 138 2.31 8.12 0.38
C GLY A 138 1.97 7.95 1.87
N SER A 139 1.15 6.96 2.27
CA SER A 139 0.94 6.66 3.68
C SER A 139 2.07 5.78 4.21
N GLU A 140 3.14 6.41 4.71
CA GLU A 140 4.14 5.77 5.60
C GLU A 140 3.59 5.55 7.02
N LYS A 141 2.26 5.45 7.18
CA LYS A 141 1.65 5.14 8.47
C LYS A 141 1.94 3.69 8.80
N ILE A 142 3.04 3.45 9.53
CA ILE A 142 3.12 2.29 10.41
C ILE A 142 2.17 2.60 11.56
N PRO A 143 1.12 1.79 11.82
CA PRO A 143 0.23 2.04 12.94
C PRO A 143 1.06 1.99 14.24
N LEU A 144 1.23 3.13 14.88
CA LEU A 144 1.97 3.28 16.13
C LEU A 144 1.12 2.98 17.38
N VAL A 145 -0.08 2.38 17.24
CA VAL A 145 -1.15 2.64 18.21
C VAL A 145 -1.94 1.40 18.61
N ASP A 146 -1.43 0.61 19.57
CA ASP A 146 -2.23 -0.42 20.25
C ASP A 146 -2.78 0.05 21.62
N ARG A 147 -2.43 1.25 22.09
CA ARG A 147 -2.79 1.66 23.47
C ARG A 147 -4.29 1.87 23.70
N ASP A 148 -5.05 2.27 22.68
CA ASP A 148 -6.49 2.62 22.84
C ASP A 148 -7.47 1.61 22.26
N PHE A 149 -7.09 0.96 21.16
CA PHE A 149 -8.04 0.16 20.40
C PHE A 149 -8.19 -1.27 20.95
N HIS A 150 -7.28 -1.68 21.83
CA HIS A 150 -7.21 -3.03 22.42
C HIS A 150 -7.24 -4.11 21.33
N LEU A 151 -6.38 -3.96 20.32
CA LEU A 151 -6.40 -4.82 19.13
C LEU A 151 -5.58 -6.07 19.41
N GLN A 152 -6.18 -7.23 19.22
CA GLN A 152 -5.49 -8.51 19.39
C GLN A 152 -4.58 -8.82 18.20
N ARG A 153 -4.89 -8.30 17.01
CA ARG A 153 -4.10 -8.53 15.79
C ARG A 153 -4.07 -7.30 14.90
N TRP A 154 -2.98 -7.14 14.16
CA TRP A 154 -2.81 -6.16 13.10
C TRP A 154 -2.59 -6.84 11.77
N ILE A 155 -3.39 -6.47 10.78
CA ILE A 155 -3.36 -7.07 9.46
C ILE A 155 -3.17 -5.96 8.43
N ARG A 156 -2.28 -6.17 7.46
CA ARG A 156 -2.13 -5.29 6.30
C ARG A 156 -2.65 -5.98 5.05
N VAL A 157 -3.45 -5.28 4.27
CA VAL A 157 -3.86 -5.70 2.92
C VAL A 157 -2.75 -5.38 1.93
N LYS A 158 -2.40 -6.34 1.05
CA LYS A 158 -1.47 -6.12 -0.05
C LYS A 158 -2.21 -5.58 -1.27
N ASN A 159 -1.79 -4.43 -1.80
CA ASN A 159 -2.41 -3.87 -3.00
C ASN A 159 -1.93 -4.56 -4.29
N SER A 160 -0.70 -5.11 -4.32
CA SER A 160 -0.11 -5.63 -5.56
C SER A 160 -0.93 -6.73 -6.24
N PRO A 161 -1.49 -7.73 -5.54
CA PRO A 161 -2.31 -8.75 -6.21
C PRO A 161 -3.63 -8.18 -6.75
N LEU A 162 -4.12 -7.09 -6.15
CA LEU A 162 -5.40 -6.48 -6.50
C LEU A 162 -5.28 -5.48 -7.66
N LEU A 163 -4.06 -5.02 -8.00
CA LEU A 163 -3.82 -4.16 -9.15
C LEU A 163 -4.09 -4.88 -10.48
N ASP A 164 -4.03 -6.21 -10.48
CA ASP A 164 -4.30 -7.04 -11.66
C ASP A 164 -5.79 -7.38 -11.83
N CYS A 165 -6.63 -7.05 -10.84
CA CYS A 165 -8.07 -7.28 -10.90
C CYS A 165 -8.74 -6.34 -11.91
N GLN A 166 -9.70 -6.87 -12.67
CA GLN A 166 -10.41 -6.12 -13.71
C GLN A 166 -11.83 -5.75 -13.32
N SER A 167 -12.40 -6.36 -12.27
CA SER A 167 -13.75 -6.09 -11.80
C SER A 167 -13.83 -5.94 -10.28
N THR A 168 -14.92 -5.35 -9.80
CA THR A 168 -15.23 -5.30 -8.36
C THR A 168 -15.38 -6.71 -7.78
N GLU A 169 -15.95 -7.64 -8.55
CA GLU A 169 -16.15 -9.02 -8.11
C GLU A 169 -14.81 -9.76 -7.95
N ASP A 170 -13.83 -9.53 -8.83
CA ASP A 170 -12.48 -10.10 -8.69
C ASP A 170 -11.83 -9.64 -7.37
N ILE A 171 -11.93 -8.35 -7.07
CA ILE A 171 -11.42 -7.78 -5.82
C ILE A 171 -12.14 -8.38 -4.62
N ALA A 172 -13.47 -8.47 -4.66
CA ALA A 172 -14.25 -9.09 -3.60
C ALA A 172 -13.89 -10.57 -3.39
N ASN A 173 -13.59 -11.31 -4.46
CA ASN A 173 -13.15 -12.71 -4.38
C ASN A 173 -11.74 -12.83 -3.79
N MET A 174 -10.82 -11.96 -4.21
CA MET A 174 -9.48 -11.89 -3.63
C MET A 174 -9.51 -11.59 -2.14
N LEU A 175 -10.30 -10.61 -1.72
CA LEU A 175 -10.47 -10.26 -0.31
C LEU A 175 -11.09 -11.42 0.51
N ARG A 176 -11.98 -12.22 -0.09
CA ARG A 176 -12.61 -13.34 0.62
C ARG A 176 -11.67 -14.53 0.84
N GLN A 177 -10.94 -14.94 -0.19
CA GLN A 177 -10.38 -16.31 -0.25
C GLN A 177 -8.86 -16.36 -0.42
N HIS A 178 -8.18 -15.22 -0.54
CA HIS A 178 -6.74 -15.21 -0.81
C HIS A 178 -5.94 -14.95 0.46
N ALA A 179 -5.65 -15.99 1.25
CA ALA A 179 -5.00 -15.86 2.56
C ALA A 179 -3.72 -15.00 2.56
N THR A 180 -2.89 -15.14 1.52
CA THR A 180 -1.63 -14.38 1.41
C THR A 180 -1.80 -12.92 1.01
N LEU A 181 -3.04 -12.47 0.72
CA LEU A 181 -3.38 -11.06 0.52
C LEU A 181 -3.25 -10.28 1.83
N TYR A 182 -3.50 -10.95 2.94
CA TYR A 182 -3.41 -10.41 4.28
C TYR A 182 -2.06 -10.77 4.88
N ARG A 183 -1.41 -9.78 5.49
CA ARG A 183 -0.17 -9.97 6.23
C ARG A 183 -0.37 -9.54 7.66
N GLU A 184 -0.18 -10.46 8.60
CA GLU A 184 -0.12 -10.12 10.01
C GLU A 184 1.14 -9.28 10.29
N LEU A 185 0.96 -8.18 11.02
CA LEU A 185 2.02 -7.29 11.47
C LEU A 185 2.34 -7.61 12.93
N GLN A 186 3.63 -7.65 13.25
CA GLN A 186 4.03 -7.78 14.64
C GLN A 186 3.60 -6.55 15.43
N LEU A 187 2.90 -6.79 16.53
CA LEU A 187 2.67 -5.78 17.56
C LEU A 187 4.03 -5.34 18.10
N PRO A 188 4.30 -4.02 18.23
CA PRO A 188 5.46 -3.59 19.00
C PRO A 188 5.31 -4.15 20.42
N PRO A 189 6.41 -4.64 21.03
CA PRO A 189 6.33 -5.21 22.37
C PRO A 189 5.70 -4.21 23.34
N SER A 190 4.67 -4.63 24.06
CA SER A 190 4.04 -3.82 25.09
C SER A 190 5.09 -3.45 26.14
N GLU A 191 5.35 -2.17 26.35
CA GLU A 191 6.19 -1.69 27.45
C GLU A 191 5.51 -2.01 28.79
N ASN A 192 5.74 -3.21 29.31
CA ASN A 192 5.42 -3.56 30.69
C ASN A 192 6.45 -4.56 31.19
N HIS A 193 7.57 -4.04 31.69
CA HIS A 193 8.19 -4.49 32.94
C HIS A 193 9.29 -3.50 33.36
N LEU A 194 8.94 -2.63 34.31
CA LEU A 194 9.90 -1.81 35.05
C LEU A 194 10.70 -2.74 35.97
N GLY A 195 12.01 -2.80 35.76
CA GLY A 195 12.98 -3.44 36.64
C GLY A 195 14.17 -2.52 36.85
N SER A 196 14.15 -1.79 37.97
CA SER A 196 15.18 -0.91 38.49
C SER A 196 16.61 -1.46 38.44
N ASN A 197 17.55 -0.68 37.90
CA ASN A 197 18.70 -0.22 38.70
C ASN A 197 19.42 0.97 38.04
N SER A 198 19.78 1.90 38.92
CA SER A 198 20.38 3.21 38.70
C SER A 198 21.89 3.16 38.45
N ALA A 199 22.41 4.05 37.60
CA ALA A 199 23.64 4.85 37.76
C ALA A 199 24.07 5.43 36.39
N LEU A 200 23.78 6.71 36.13
CA LEU A 200 24.67 7.88 36.32
C LEU A 200 25.49 8.25 35.08
N THR A 201 25.03 9.33 34.43
CA THR A 201 25.77 10.48 33.87
C THR A 201 27.08 10.25 33.11
N LEU A 202 27.15 10.79 31.88
CA LEU A 202 27.83 12.07 31.66
C LEU A 202 27.38 12.69 30.33
N GLU A 203 26.93 13.93 30.43
CA GLU A 203 26.66 14.85 29.34
C GLU A 203 27.95 15.10 28.54
N HIS A 204 27.83 15.29 27.22
CA HIS A 204 28.48 16.40 26.51
C HIS A 204 27.62 16.80 25.33
N ASP A 205 27.12 18.03 25.46
CA ASP A 205 26.63 18.93 24.44
C ASP A 205 27.70 19.19 23.38
N ASP A 206 27.32 19.18 22.11
CA ASP A 206 27.98 19.94 21.04
C ASP A 206 26.99 20.03 19.87
N GLY A 207 26.39 21.20 19.75
CA GLY A 207 25.36 21.50 18.78
C GLY A 207 25.78 21.30 17.32
N TYR A 208 24.83 20.79 16.52
CA TYR A 208 24.87 20.96 15.08
C TYR A 208 23.46 21.05 14.49
N THR A 209 23.12 22.25 14.02
CA THR A 209 21.94 22.60 13.22
C THR A 209 21.85 21.78 11.93
N PRO A 210 20.65 21.38 11.48
CA PRO A 210 20.47 20.64 10.22
C PRO A 210 20.63 21.58 9.00
N PRO A 211 21.27 21.14 7.89
CA PRO A 211 21.26 21.93 6.66
C PRO A 211 20.01 21.64 5.82
N SER A 212 19.34 22.72 5.41
CA SER A 212 18.23 22.79 4.45
C SER A 212 18.62 22.30 3.03
N PRO A 213 17.63 21.89 2.19
CA PRO A 213 17.88 21.24 0.91
C PRO A 213 18.36 22.22 -0.16
N LYS A 214 19.40 21.85 -0.93
CA LYS A 214 19.86 22.60 -2.12
C LYS A 214 19.73 21.76 -3.39
N ILE A 215 18.77 22.17 -4.20
CA ILE A 215 18.78 22.44 -5.66
C ILE A 215 19.86 21.72 -6.50
N THR A 216 19.36 21.06 -7.56
CA THR A 216 20.02 20.50 -8.76
C THR A 216 21.07 21.37 -9.44
N PRO A 217 21.93 20.76 -10.28
CA PRO A 217 22.22 21.38 -11.58
C PRO A 217 22.03 20.44 -12.78
N GLU A 218 21.58 21.05 -13.88
CA GLU A 218 21.50 20.52 -15.25
C GLU A 218 22.89 20.25 -15.85
N VAL A 219 23.00 19.20 -16.69
CA VAL A 219 24.01 19.12 -17.77
C VAL A 219 23.36 18.51 -19.02
N ASN A 220 23.59 19.17 -20.16
CA ASN A 220 23.07 18.86 -21.49
C ASN A 220 24.15 18.22 -22.41
N LEU A 221 23.67 17.33 -23.31
CA LEU A 221 24.22 16.87 -24.62
C LEU A 221 25.50 16.00 -24.58
N SER A 222 25.59 14.82 -25.24
CA SER A 222 25.25 14.54 -26.64
C SER A 222 25.04 13.03 -26.97
N ASN A 223 24.44 12.80 -28.15
CA ASN A 223 23.91 11.57 -28.75
C ASN A 223 24.81 10.32 -28.82
N SER A 224 24.21 9.13 -28.60
CA SER A 224 24.19 8.01 -29.57
C SER A 224 23.24 6.88 -29.12
N GLU A 225 22.21 6.65 -29.93
CA GLU A 225 21.59 5.36 -30.32
C GLU A 225 21.05 4.38 -29.24
N GLU A 226 19.73 4.21 -29.29
CA GLU A 226 18.93 3.00 -29.03
C GLU A 226 19.26 2.12 -27.81
N ASP A 227 18.41 2.20 -26.76
CA ASP A 227 17.83 0.98 -26.18
C ASP A 227 16.50 1.27 -25.46
N SER A 228 15.46 0.61 -25.95
CA SER A 228 14.14 0.48 -25.37
C SER A 228 14.21 -0.30 -24.05
N THR A 229 13.89 0.32 -22.91
CA THR A 229 13.37 -0.40 -21.72
C THR A 229 12.85 0.61 -20.71
N LEU A 230 11.52 0.71 -20.56
CA LEU A 230 10.93 1.14 -19.29
C LEU A 230 11.52 0.22 -18.22
N ARG A 231 12.33 0.76 -17.31
CA ARG A 231 12.95 0.00 -16.22
C ARG A 231 11.83 -0.45 -15.27
N GLN A 232 11.30 -1.64 -15.53
CA GLN A 232 10.47 -2.37 -14.59
C GLN A 232 11.21 -2.43 -13.25
N SER A 233 10.52 -2.07 -12.17
CA SER A 233 11.04 -2.10 -10.81
C SER A 233 10.26 -3.10 -9.98
N CYS A 234 10.94 -3.82 -9.09
CA CYS A 234 10.36 -4.80 -8.18
C CYS A 234 10.73 -4.46 -6.73
N GLU A 235 10.03 -5.03 -5.77
CA GLU A 235 10.35 -4.80 -4.35
C GLU A 235 11.65 -5.49 -3.96
N CYS A 236 12.38 -4.85 -3.05
CA CYS A 236 13.50 -5.48 -2.37
C CYS A 236 13.02 -6.73 -1.66
N GLN A 237 13.51 -7.87 -2.09
CA GLN A 237 13.14 -9.17 -1.55
C GLN A 237 13.76 -9.45 -0.16
N LEU A 238 14.52 -8.50 0.41
CA LEU A 238 15.09 -8.61 1.75
C LEU A 238 14.32 -7.81 2.80
N CYS A 239 14.08 -6.52 2.57
CA CYS A 239 13.36 -5.68 3.53
C CYS A 239 11.93 -5.37 3.13
N PHE A 240 11.58 -5.54 1.85
CA PHE A 240 10.26 -5.23 1.30
C PHE A 240 9.79 -3.79 1.59
N GLN A 241 10.72 -2.89 1.86
CA GLN A 241 10.47 -1.46 2.14
C GLN A 241 10.88 -0.54 0.99
N TYR A 242 11.70 -1.02 0.05
CA TYR A 242 12.25 -0.20 -1.03
C TYR A 242 12.11 -0.92 -2.37
N TYR A 243 11.85 -0.17 -3.43
CA TYR A 243 11.86 -0.67 -4.81
C TYR A 243 13.28 -0.69 -5.40
N VAL A 244 13.54 -1.69 -6.25
CA VAL A 244 14.79 -1.89 -6.97
C VAL A 244 14.51 -2.13 -8.46
N PRO A 245 15.45 -1.85 -9.36
CA PRO A 245 15.32 -2.29 -10.76
C PRO A 245 15.13 -3.82 -10.82
N MET A 246 14.34 -4.35 -11.76
CA MET A 246 14.11 -5.81 -11.87
C MET A 246 15.38 -6.66 -12.03
N SER A 247 16.49 -6.06 -12.47
CA SER A 247 17.80 -6.71 -12.49
C SER A 247 18.44 -6.91 -11.10
N LYS A 248 17.79 -6.42 -10.04
CA LYS A 248 18.25 -6.52 -8.66
C LYS A 248 17.15 -7.11 -7.80
N LYS A 249 17.55 -7.90 -6.80
CA LYS A 249 16.64 -8.49 -5.81
C LYS A 249 16.65 -7.71 -4.49
N ILE A 250 17.74 -7.02 -4.18
CA ILE A 250 17.98 -6.42 -2.86
C ILE A 250 18.32 -4.94 -3.01
N CYS A 251 17.69 -4.08 -2.20
CA CYS A 251 17.89 -2.62 -2.24
C CYS A 251 19.25 -2.19 -1.70
N ARG A 252 19.67 -0.98 -2.08
CA ARG A 252 20.93 -0.40 -1.64
C ARG A 252 21.03 -0.29 -0.11
N HIS A 253 19.93 -0.03 0.57
CA HIS A 253 19.91 0.05 2.03
C HIS A 253 20.29 -1.29 2.67
N CYS A 254 19.64 -2.38 2.24
CA CYS A 254 19.95 -3.74 2.67
C CYS A 254 21.39 -4.15 2.33
N VAL A 255 21.83 -3.85 1.11
CA VAL A 255 23.22 -4.10 0.70
C VAL A 255 24.19 -3.37 1.64
N SER A 256 23.95 -2.08 1.93
CA SER A 256 24.82 -1.30 2.81
C SER A 256 24.76 -1.74 4.28
N LYS A 257 23.64 -2.32 4.71
CA LYS A 257 23.45 -2.81 6.08
C LYS A 257 24.23 -4.11 6.34
N HIS A 258 24.22 -5.03 5.36
CA HIS A 258 24.73 -6.39 5.54
C HIS A 258 26.09 -6.64 4.87
N VAL A 259 26.42 -5.95 3.76
CA VAL A 259 27.72 -6.08 3.10
C VAL A 259 28.79 -5.27 3.85
N GLY A 260 29.92 -5.89 4.14
CA GLY A 260 31.00 -5.36 4.98
C GLY A 260 30.86 -5.70 6.47
N LYS A 261 29.66 -6.10 6.92
CA LYS A 261 29.39 -6.56 8.29
C LYS A 261 29.21 -8.07 8.36
N GLU A 262 28.24 -8.60 7.61
CA GLU A 262 27.84 -10.01 7.63
C GLU A 262 28.32 -10.76 6.39
N PHE A 263 28.47 -10.07 5.25
CA PHE A 263 28.96 -10.63 3.99
C PHE A 263 30.15 -9.84 3.48
N LYS A 264 31.18 -10.51 2.95
CA LYS A 264 32.41 -9.82 2.51
C LYS A 264 32.17 -8.95 1.28
N ASN A 265 31.18 -9.31 0.47
CA ASN A 265 30.84 -8.60 -0.76
C ASN A 265 29.36 -8.86 -1.14
N ILE A 266 28.87 -8.11 -2.11
CA ILE A 266 27.48 -8.23 -2.59
C ILE A 266 27.17 -9.61 -3.18
N ARG A 267 28.14 -10.30 -3.83
CA ARG A 267 27.88 -11.63 -4.40
C ARG A 267 27.58 -12.66 -3.33
N GLU A 268 28.27 -12.62 -2.20
CA GLU A 268 28.02 -13.51 -1.06
C GLU A 268 26.62 -13.27 -0.47
N LEU A 269 26.21 -12.01 -0.31
CA LEU A 269 24.85 -11.68 0.14
C LEU A 269 23.78 -12.24 -0.82
N TYR A 270 23.93 -12.05 -2.12
CA TYR A 270 22.97 -12.57 -3.10
C TYR A 270 22.94 -14.10 -3.11
N LYS A 271 24.11 -14.76 -3.02
CA LYS A 271 24.19 -16.22 -2.94
C LYS A 271 23.53 -16.76 -1.68
N ALA A 272 23.76 -16.12 -0.54
CA ALA A 272 23.14 -16.51 0.73
C ALA A 272 21.62 -16.30 0.66
N PHE A 273 21.17 -15.16 0.13
CA PHE A 273 19.77 -14.85 -0.07
C PHE A 273 19.06 -15.89 -0.98
N ASP A 274 19.67 -16.25 -2.11
CA ASP A 274 19.17 -17.30 -3.01
C ASP A 274 19.17 -18.70 -2.35
N GLN A 275 19.97 -18.89 -1.31
CA GLN A 275 20.01 -20.10 -0.49
C GLN A 275 19.06 -20.03 0.73
N GLY A 276 18.17 -19.03 0.79
CA GLY A 276 17.16 -18.88 1.82
C GLY A 276 17.62 -18.16 3.09
N TRP A 277 18.80 -17.53 3.07
CA TRP A 277 19.25 -16.72 4.20
C TRP A 277 18.35 -15.50 4.41
N GLN A 278 17.98 -15.24 5.67
CA GLN A 278 17.21 -14.09 6.10
C GLN A 278 17.99 -13.33 7.19
N PRO A 279 17.91 -11.99 7.23
CA PRO A 279 18.61 -11.19 8.24
C PRO A 279 18.03 -11.48 9.63
N LYS A 280 18.90 -11.63 10.62
CA LYS A 280 18.45 -11.84 12.01
C LYS A 280 17.64 -10.62 12.47
N PRO A 281 16.54 -10.82 13.22
CA PRO A 281 15.84 -9.71 13.86
C PRO A 281 16.85 -8.90 14.66
N THR A 282 16.84 -7.58 14.48
CA THR A 282 17.74 -6.71 15.24
C THR A 282 17.19 -6.73 16.68
N ALA A 283 17.97 -7.34 17.59
CA ALA A 283 17.63 -7.42 19.01
C ALA A 283 17.52 -6.03 19.64
#